data_AF-A0A2H6N1R7-F1
#
_entry.id   AF-A0A2H6N1R7-F1
#
_cell.length_a   1.000
_cell.length_b   1.000
_cell.length_c   1.000
_cell.angle_alpha   90.00
_cell.angle_beta   90.00
_cell.angle_gamma   90.00
#
_symmetry.space_group_name_H-M   'P 1'
#
loop_
_entity.id
_entity.type
_entity.pdbx_description
1 polymer ?
#
loop_
_entity_poly.entity_id
_entity_poly.type
_entity_poly.pdbx_seq_one_letter_code
_entity_poly.pdbx_strand_id
1 'polypeptide(L)'
;STWARNWSQCVELARLKFEKYFNHKALQLLHSFPIDTRLKDGSLFWQSPKRPPFPIQFDFNDPLHYSFILSTAKLFATIYCISFTEKDIAQDTIFKIISGLKIQEFRPSNKVVQTDEAIRKPDPIPVSSED
;
A
#
# COMPACT_ATOMS: atom_id res chain seq x y z
N SER A 1 8.22 -10.86 -14.00
CA SER A 1 8.40 -9.41 -14.21
C SER A 1 7.22 -8.68 -13.57
N THR A 2 7.44 -7.54 -12.91
CA THR A 2 6.43 -6.84 -12.09
C THR A 2 5.79 -5.63 -12.77
N TRP A 3 5.98 -5.49 -14.09
CA TRP A 3 5.54 -4.32 -14.86
C TRP A 3 4.27 -4.65 -15.63
N ALA A 4 3.29 -3.74 -15.59
CA ALA A 4 2.08 -3.87 -16.40
C ALA A 4 2.41 -3.75 -17.89
N ARG A 5 1.64 -4.45 -18.72
CA ARG A 5 1.76 -4.48 -20.19
C ARG A 5 0.48 -4.01 -20.91
N ASN A 6 -0.62 -3.89 -20.18
CA ASN A 6 -1.90 -3.43 -20.68
C ASN A 6 -2.71 -2.78 -19.54
N TRP A 7 -3.84 -2.16 -19.90
CA TRP A 7 -4.69 -1.45 -18.95
C TRP A 7 -5.19 -2.32 -17.80
N SER A 8 -5.65 -3.54 -18.08
CA SER A 8 -6.13 -4.48 -17.06
C SER A 8 -5.07 -4.73 -15.99
N GLN A 9 -3.82 -4.93 -16.39
CA GLN A 9 -2.71 -5.11 -15.45
C GLN A 9 -2.41 -3.84 -14.64
N CYS A 10 -2.62 -2.64 -15.18
CA CYS A 10 -2.52 -1.40 -14.38
C CYS A 10 -3.60 -1.36 -13.29
N VAL A 11 -4.83 -1.76 -13.60
CA VAL A 11 -5.95 -1.85 -12.64
C VAL A 11 -5.65 -2.91 -11.56
N GLU A 12 -5.15 -4.08 -11.96
CA GLU A 12 -4.74 -5.13 -11.02
C GLU A 12 -3.63 -4.65 -10.09
N LEU A 13 -2.60 -4.00 -10.62
CA LEU A 13 -1.53 -3.42 -9.82
C LEU A 13 -2.07 -2.39 -8.83
N ALA A 14 -2.98 -1.51 -9.26
CA ALA A 14 -3.63 -0.54 -8.38
C ALA A 14 -4.39 -1.22 -7.24
N ARG A 15 -5.15 -2.28 -7.53
CA ARG A 15 -5.87 -3.06 -6.50
C ARG A 15 -4.93 -3.76 -5.52
N LEU A 16 -3.81 -4.30 -6.00
CA LEU A 16 -2.77 -4.88 -5.15
C LEU A 16 -2.05 -3.82 -4.30
N LYS A 17 -1.87 -2.60 -4.82
CA LYS A 17 -1.32 -1.48 -4.02
C LYS A 17 -2.28 -1.05 -2.93
N PHE A 18 -3.58 -0.99 -3.20
CA PHE A 18 -4.59 -0.70 -2.19
C PHE A 18 -4.48 -1.70 -1.04
N GLU A 19 -4.51 -3.00 -1.36
CA GLU A 19 -4.40 -4.07 -0.35
C GLU A 19 -3.13 -3.92 0.48
N LYS A 20 -2.00 -3.71 -0.19
CA LYS A 20 -0.71 -3.57 0.47
C LYS A 20 -0.70 -2.40 1.45
N TYR A 21 -1.16 -1.24 1.03
CA TYR A 21 -0.95 0.00 1.78
C TYR A 21 -2.01 0.27 2.85
N PHE A 22 -3.27 -0.06 2.58
CA PHE A 22 -4.37 0.26 3.48
C PHE A 22 -4.81 -0.95 4.32
N ASN A 23 -4.44 -2.17 3.94
CA ASN A 23 -4.78 -3.38 4.70
C ASN A 23 -3.54 -4.04 5.29
N HIS A 24 -2.69 -4.67 4.46
CA HIS A 24 -1.61 -5.53 4.92
C HIS A 24 -0.56 -4.80 5.77
N LYS A 25 -0.24 -3.54 5.46
CA LYS A 25 0.67 -2.74 6.29
C LYS A 25 0.11 -2.47 7.69
N ALA A 26 -1.19 -2.20 7.80
CA ALA A 26 -1.84 -2.03 9.10
C ALA A 26 -1.83 -3.35 9.88
N LEU A 27 -2.21 -4.46 9.24
CA LEU A 27 -2.16 -5.80 9.84
C LEU A 27 -0.75 -6.18 10.31
N GLN A 28 0.28 -5.89 9.51
CA GLN A 28 1.66 -6.15 9.89
C GLN A 28 2.08 -5.34 11.13
N LEU A 29 1.64 -4.08 11.22
CA LEU A 29 1.98 -3.23 12.36
C LEU A 29 1.28 -3.70 13.64
N LEU A 30 0.02 -4.11 13.54
CA LEU A 30 -0.74 -4.71 14.65
C LEU A 30 -0.19 -6.09 15.05
N HIS A 31 0.34 -6.86 14.10
CA HIS A 31 1.03 -8.11 14.42
C HIS A 31 2.35 -7.86 15.16
N SER A 32 3.10 -6.84 14.75
CA SER A 32 4.40 -6.50 15.36
C SER A 32 4.22 -5.85 16.74
N PHE A 33 3.16 -5.06 16.90
CA PHE A 33 2.78 -4.42 18.16
C PHE A 33 1.28 -4.63 18.40
N PRO A 34 0.89 -5.78 19.00
CA PRO A 34 -0.47 -6.01 19.46
C PRO A 34 -1.03 -4.83 20.28
N ILE A 35 -2.35 -4.67 20.30
CA ILE A 35 -3.00 -3.47 20.88
C ILE A 35 -2.64 -3.23 22.35
N ASP A 36 -2.35 -4.30 23.06
CA ASP A 36 -2.00 -4.38 24.48
C ASP A 36 -0.48 -4.40 24.74
N THR A 37 0.35 -4.20 23.71
CA THR A 37 1.81 -4.13 23.84
C THR A 37 2.21 -3.07 24.88
N ARG A 38 3.03 -3.47 25.85
CA ARG A 38 3.56 -2.60 26.89
C ARG A 38 5.05 -2.32 26.70
N LEU A 39 5.47 -1.11 27.07
CA LEU A 39 6.87 -0.70 27.15
C LEU A 39 7.50 -1.17 28.47
N LYS A 40 8.81 -0.99 28.60
CA LYS A 40 9.58 -1.39 29.81
C LYS A 40 9.09 -0.72 31.08
N ASP A 41 8.53 0.49 30.97
CA ASP A 41 7.97 1.27 32.08
C ASP A 41 6.51 0.89 32.40
N GLY A 42 5.93 -0.10 31.70
CA GLY A 42 4.57 -0.58 31.88
C GLY A 42 3.50 0.21 31.11
N SER A 43 3.85 1.33 30.48
CA SER A 43 2.94 2.13 29.66
C SER A 43 2.59 1.43 28.32
N LEU A 44 1.51 1.84 27.65
CA LEU A 44 1.07 1.23 26.39
C LEU A 44 1.91 1.73 25.21
N PHE A 45 2.23 0.85 24.26
CA PHE A 45 2.86 1.25 23.01
C PHE A 45 1.96 2.20 22.19
N TRP A 46 0.66 1.89 22.14
CA TRP A 46 -0.38 2.68 21.46
C TRP A 46 -1.00 3.72 22.39
N GLN A 47 -0.23 4.73 22.72
CA GLN A 47 -0.68 5.92 23.45
C GLN A 47 -0.22 7.19 22.71
N SER A 48 -0.85 8.32 23.00
CA SER A 48 -0.51 9.61 22.36
C SER A 48 1.00 9.85 22.37
N PRO A 49 1.62 10.20 21.22
CA PRO A 49 1.00 10.57 19.93
C PRO A 49 0.70 9.39 18.98
N LYS A 50 1.09 8.16 19.33
CA LYS A 50 0.97 6.96 18.48
C LYS A 50 -0.46 6.41 18.50
N ARG A 51 -1.10 6.35 17.34
CA ARG A 51 -2.45 5.77 17.17
C ARG A 51 -2.35 4.42 16.49
N PRO A 52 -3.07 3.40 16.98
CA PRO A 52 -3.11 2.10 16.32
C PRO A 52 -3.73 2.27 14.92
N PRO A 53 -3.19 1.58 13.90
CA PRO A 53 -3.77 1.63 12.56
C PRO A 53 -5.04 0.78 12.48
N PHE A 54 -5.90 1.09 11.51
CA PHE A 54 -7.08 0.28 11.19
C PHE A 54 -6.94 -0.27 9.77
N PRO A 55 -6.90 -1.60 9.58
CA PRO A 55 -6.91 -2.20 8.25
C PRO A 55 -8.20 -1.85 7.52
N ILE A 56 -8.08 -1.38 6.28
CA ILE A 56 -9.22 -1.01 5.44
C ILE A 56 -9.52 -2.17 4.48
N GLN A 57 -10.75 -2.68 4.54
CA GLN A 57 -11.25 -3.62 3.54
C GLN A 57 -11.67 -2.85 2.29
N PHE A 58 -11.21 -3.31 1.12
CA PHE A 58 -11.61 -2.70 -0.15
C PHE A 58 -13.11 -2.92 -0.39
N ASP A 59 -13.78 -1.84 -0.79
CA ASP A 59 -15.15 -1.82 -1.29
C ASP A 59 -15.16 -1.03 -2.59
N PHE A 60 -15.68 -1.62 -3.66
CA PHE A 60 -15.76 -0.97 -4.96
C PHE A 60 -16.79 0.16 -4.99
N ASN A 61 -17.82 0.09 -4.16
CA ASN A 61 -18.89 1.09 -4.11
C ASN A 61 -18.50 2.33 -3.30
N ASP A 62 -17.41 2.24 -2.53
CA ASP A 62 -16.85 3.39 -1.84
C ASP A 62 -16.14 4.32 -2.85
N PRO A 63 -16.56 5.60 -2.98
CA PRO A 63 -15.98 6.52 -3.95
C PRO A 63 -14.49 6.80 -3.76
N LEU A 64 -13.98 6.76 -2.52
CA LEU A 64 -12.58 6.98 -2.21
C LEU A 64 -11.73 5.77 -2.63
N HIS A 65 -12.23 4.57 -2.38
CA HIS A 65 -11.57 3.34 -2.83
C HIS A 65 -11.54 3.26 -4.36
N TYR A 66 -12.67 3.51 -5.02
CA TYR A 66 -12.73 3.52 -6.48
C TYR A 66 -11.81 4.57 -7.10
N SER A 67 -11.84 5.82 -6.58
CA SER A 67 -10.98 6.89 -7.09
C SER A 67 -9.50 6.59 -6.91
N PHE A 68 -9.10 5.94 -5.82
CA PHE A 68 -7.74 5.43 -5.64
C PHE A 68 -7.35 4.45 -6.76
N ILE A 69 -8.21 3.47 -7.06
CA ILE A 69 -7.92 2.48 -8.11
C ILE A 69 -7.78 3.14 -9.47
N LEU A 70 -8.76 3.97 -9.86
CA LEU A 70 -8.78 4.63 -11.16
C LEU A 70 -7.54 5.53 -11.34
N SER A 71 -7.24 6.36 -10.35
CA SER A 71 -6.12 7.31 -10.42
C SER A 71 -4.78 6.58 -10.44
N THR A 72 -4.62 5.55 -9.60
CA THR A 72 -3.38 4.76 -9.55
C THR A 72 -3.17 3.96 -10.83
N ALA A 73 -4.22 3.39 -11.41
CA ALA A 73 -4.15 2.67 -12.68
C ALA A 73 -3.74 3.59 -13.84
N LYS A 74 -4.32 4.80 -13.90
CA LYS A 74 -3.91 5.85 -14.86
C LYS A 74 -2.43 6.22 -14.70
N LEU A 75 -1.95 6.41 -13.46
CA LEU A 75 -0.54 6.69 -13.20
C LEU A 75 0.37 5.54 -13.66
N PHE A 76 0.02 4.29 -13.39
CA PHE A 76 0.78 3.14 -13.91
C PHE A 76 0.78 3.09 -15.43
N ALA A 77 -0.35 3.37 -16.06
CA ALA A 77 -0.45 3.41 -17.52
C ALA A 77 0.48 4.49 -18.10
N THR A 78 0.52 5.68 -17.50
CA THR A 78 1.46 6.75 -17.88
C THR A 78 2.92 6.32 -17.70
N ILE A 79 3.29 5.74 -16.55
CA ILE A 79 4.66 5.31 -16.25
C ILE A 79 5.14 4.23 -17.23
N TYR A 80 4.25 3.32 -17.62
CA TYR A 80 4.58 2.20 -18.51
C TYR A 80 4.24 2.46 -19.98
N CYS A 81 3.87 3.69 -20.34
CA CYS A 81 3.49 4.09 -21.70
C CYS A 81 2.37 3.21 -22.30
N ILE A 82 1.37 2.87 -21.50
CA ILE A 82 0.20 2.07 -21.89
C ILE A 82 -0.96 3.01 -22.20
N SER A 83 -1.49 2.93 -23.42
CA SER A 83 -2.70 3.65 -23.81
C SER A 83 -3.95 2.98 -23.23
N PHE A 84 -4.98 3.78 -22.97
CA PHE A 84 -6.32 3.34 -22.57
C PHE A 84 -7.38 4.22 -23.23
N THR A 85 -8.58 3.69 -23.39
CA THR A 85 -9.74 4.35 -24.00
C THR A 85 -10.78 4.77 -22.95
N GLU A 86 -11.81 5.49 -23.37
CA GLU A 86 -12.96 5.80 -22.50
C GLU A 86 -13.68 4.54 -21.99
N LYS A 87 -13.76 3.50 -22.83
CA LYS A 87 -14.35 2.20 -22.46
C LYS A 87 -13.51 1.48 -21.39
N ASP A 88 -12.20 1.63 -21.43
CA ASP A 88 -11.29 1.01 -20.47
C ASP A 88 -11.45 1.60 -19.07
N ILE A 89 -11.67 2.91 -18.97
CA ILE A 89 -11.88 3.63 -17.71
C ILE A 89 -13.33 3.61 -17.23
N ALA A 90 -14.24 2.96 -17.97
CA ALA A 90 -15.63 2.79 -17.58
C ALA A 90 -15.73 1.93 -16.31
N GLN A 91 -16.65 2.31 -15.42
CA GLN A 91 -16.78 1.67 -14.11
C GLN A 91 -17.06 0.16 -14.21
N ASP A 92 -17.87 -0.26 -15.19
CA ASP A 92 -18.19 -1.67 -15.41
C ASP A 92 -16.97 -2.47 -15.89
N THR A 93 -16.11 -1.88 -16.74
CA THR A 93 -14.86 -2.50 -17.19
C THR A 93 -13.91 -2.72 -16.01
N ILE A 94 -13.72 -1.68 -15.19
CA ILE A 94 -12.85 -1.74 -14.01
C ILE A 94 -13.40 -2.76 -13.00
N PHE A 95 -14.71 -2.77 -12.76
CA PHE A 95 -15.36 -3.73 -11.87
C PHE A 95 -15.13 -5.17 -12.31
N LYS A 96 -15.26 -5.47 -13.61
CA LYS A 96 -15.01 -6.80 -14.17
C LYS A 96 -13.56 -7.24 -13.93
N ILE A 97 -12.59 -6.36 -14.15
CA ILE A 97 -11.16 -6.64 -13.92
C ILE A 97 -10.92 -6.97 -12.44
N ILE A 98 -11.41 -6.12 -11.53
CA ILE A 98 -11.21 -6.31 -10.08
C ILE A 98 -11.90 -7.57 -9.58
N SER A 99 -13.11 -7.87 -10.06
CA SER A 99 -13.87 -9.05 -9.63
C SER A 99 -13.22 -10.38 -10.02
N GLY A 100 -12.45 -10.39 -11.12
CA GLY A 100 -11.67 -11.56 -11.54
C GLY A 100 -10.34 -11.72 -10.77
N LEU A 101 -9.91 -10.71 -10.02
CA LEU A 101 -8.61 -10.71 -9.36
C LEU A 101 -8.68 -11.43 -8.00
N LYS A 102 -7.80 -12.42 -7.82
CA LYS A 102 -7.60 -13.07 -6.52
C LYS A 102 -6.61 -12.27 -5.68
N ILE A 103 -7.09 -11.72 -4.58
CA ILE A 103 -6.26 -11.01 -3.60
C ILE A 103 -5.64 -12.05 -2.65
N GLN A 104 -4.33 -12.00 -2.50
CA GLN A 104 -3.64 -12.86 -1.54
C GLN A 104 -3.97 -12.42 -0.12
N GLU A 105 -4.31 -13.38 0.73
CA GLU A 105 -4.50 -13.13 2.16
C GLU A 105 -3.21 -12.63 2.81
N PHE A 106 -3.38 -11.81 3.85
CA PHE A 106 -2.27 -11.34 4.66
C PHE A 106 -1.52 -12.51 5.32
N ARG A 107 -0.19 -12.48 5.22
CA ARG A 107 0.71 -13.35 5.97
C ARG A 107 1.75 -12.50 6.69
N PRO A 108 1.88 -12.62 8.01
CA PRO A 108 2.82 -11.80 8.78
C PRO A 108 4.26 -12.11 8.37
N SER A 109 5.08 -11.06 8.37
CA SER A 109 6.52 -11.14 8.19
C SER A 109 7.23 -10.95 9.52
N ASN A 110 8.29 -11.72 9.76
CA ASN A 110 9.13 -11.61 10.96
C ASN A 110 10.17 -10.47 10.89
N LYS A 111 9.98 -9.50 9.97
CA LYS A 111 10.90 -8.36 9.86
C LYS A 111 10.69 -7.41 11.03
N VAL A 112 11.79 -7.06 11.70
CA VAL A 112 11.77 -6.12 12.83
C VAL A 112 11.34 -4.73 12.35
N VAL A 113 10.30 -4.19 12.96
CA VAL A 113 9.87 -2.81 12.74
C VAL A 113 10.63 -1.90 13.70
N GLN A 114 11.36 -0.94 13.16
CA GLN A 114 12.12 0.02 13.96
C GLN A 114 11.18 1.10 14.52
N THR A 115 11.17 1.26 15.84
CA THR A 115 10.27 2.19 16.56
C THR A 115 10.99 3.33 17.25
N ASP A 116 12.32 3.33 17.18
CA ASP A 116 13.17 4.31 17.88
C ASP A 116 13.33 5.56 17.02
N GLU A 117 12.74 6.67 17.47
CA GLU A 117 12.75 7.95 16.76
C GLU A 117 14.14 8.61 16.74
N ALA A 118 15.05 8.19 17.62
CA ALA A 118 16.41 8.70 17.73
C ALA A 118 17.36 8.18 16.63
N ILE A 119 17.00 7.12 15.92
CA ILE A 119 17.86 6.51 14.90
C ILE A 119 17.49 7.10 13.53
N ARG A 120 18.20 8.16 13.13
CA ARG A 120 18.13 8.69 11.75
C ARG A 120 18.78 7.72 10.78
N LYS A 121 18.25 7.61 9.55
CA LYS A 121 18.98 6.97 8.45
C LYS A 121 20.33 7.71 8.28
N PRO A 122 21.46 7.02 8.08
CA PRO A 122 22.71 7.69 7.80
C PRO A 122 22.54 8.58 6.57
N ASP A 123 23.07 9.81 6.65
CA ASP A 123 23.03 10.76 5.54
C ASP A 123 23.67 10.13 4.29
N PRO A 124 23.15 10.40 3.08
CA PRO A 124 23.82 9.99 1.85
C PRO A 124 25.24 10.56 1.84
N ILE A 125 26.23 9.70 1.63
CA ILE A 125 27.64 10.10 1.49
C ILE A 125 27.72 11.09 0.32
N PRO A 126 28.32 12.28 0.50
CA PRO A 126 28.56 13.19 -0.62
C PRO A 126 29.43 12.48 -1.65
N VAL A 127 28.95 12.38 -2.89
CA VAL A 127 29.79 11.98 -4.01
C VAL A 127 30.81 13.11 -4.19
N SER A 128 32.06 12.87 -3.80
CA SER A 128 33.17 13.77 -4.13
C SER A 128 33.42 13.68 -5.63
N SER A 129 33.00 14.69 -6.38
CA SER A 129 33.57 14.97 -7.69
C SER A 129 34.90 15.68 -7.44
N GLU A 130 36.00 14.93 -7.52
CA GLU A 130 37.33 15.50 -7.76
C GLU A 130 37.53 15.57 -9.28
N ASP A 131 37.96 16.75 -9.75
CA ASP A 131 38.36 17.05 -11.13
C ASP A 131 39.64 16.30 -11.56
#